data_AF-A0A942LBM1-F1
#
_entry.id   AF-A0A942LBM1-F1
#
_cell.length_a   1.000
_cell.length_b   1.000
_cell.length_c   1.000
_cell.angle_alpha   90.00
_cell.angle_beta   90.00
_cell.angle_gamma   90.00
#
_symmetry.space_group_name_H-M   'P 1'
#
loop_
_entity.id
_entity.type
_entity.pdbx_description
1 polymer ?
#
loop_
_entity_poly.entity_id
_entity_poly.type
_entity_poly.pdbx_seq_one_letter_code
_entity_poly.pdbx_strand_id
1 'polypeptide(L)'
;MKYFLILFFVSCSIKNHYNNNYEIIVLKKFTYGKCGLPYDELDYISKLFNINRRYLTSSIYTNDSMEYKSYVINDKTFNYDFFGTNAKEIKFEAKLFVKSYGYKGKKKYIAYKIE
;
A
#
# COMPACT_ATOMS: atom_id res chain seq x y z
N MET A 1 39.16 15.32 38.51
CA MET A 1 39.45 13.96 38.02
C MET A 1 38.12 13.24 37.81
N LYS A 2 37.83 12.77 36.58
CA LYS A 2 36.90 11.65 36.26
C LYS A 2 35.40 11.87 36.53
N TYR A 3 34.40 11.56 35.70
CA TYR A 3 34.14 11.18 34.30
C TYR A 3 32.61 11.46 34.19
N PHE A 4 32.12 12.14 33.16
CA PHE A 4 31.59 11.55 31.92
C PHE A 4 30.29 10.73 32.10
N LEU A 5 29.22 11.27 31.50
CA LEU A 5 28.05 10.62 30.88
C LEU A 5 27.25 9.58 31.67
N ILE A 6 25.91 9.65 31.56
CA ILE A 6 25.12 8.61 30.85
C ILE A 6 23.71 9.12 30.55
N LEU A 7 23.48 9.23 29.24
CA LEU A 7 22.29 9.01 28.41
C LEU A 7 20.90 9.52 28.85
N PHE A 8 20.49 10.56 28.11
CA PHE A 8 19.21 10.66 27.39
C PHE A 8 18.52 9.30 27.14
N PHE A 9 17.44 9.04 27.88
CA PHE A 9 16.32 8.21 27.42
C PHE A 9 15.06 9.07 27.35
N VAL A 10 15.07 10.08 26.47
CA VAL A 10 13.81 10.62 25.96
C VAL A 10 13.34 9.61 24.92
N SER A 11 12.67 8.57 25.42
CA SER A 11 11.92 7.63 24.61
C SER A 11 10.89 8.42 23.82
N CYS A 12 11.25 8.75 22.57
CA CYS A 12 10.35 9.29 21.58
C CYS A 12 9.37 8.18 21.20
N SER A 13 8.38 7.94 22.07
CA SER A 13 7.20 7.16 21.72
C SER A 13 6.32 8.03 20.84
N ILE A 14 6.77 8.27 19.61
CA ILE A 14 5.86 8.63 18.53
C ILE A 14 4.96 7.41 18.34
N LYS A 15 3.88 7.36 19.13
CA LYS A 15 2.66 6.71 18.70
C LYS A 15 2.24 7.47 17.46
N ASN A 16 2.66 6.98 16.30
CA ASN A 16 2.06 7.36 15.03
C ASN A 16 0.57 7.07 15.18
N HIS A 17 -0.18 8.09 15.54
CA HIS A 17 -1.61 8.16 15.34
C HIS A 17 -1.78 8.12 13.82
N TYR A 18 -1.82 6.91 13.27
CA TYR A 18 -2.14 6.71 11.86
C TYR A 18 -3.55 7.24 11.69
N ASN A 19 -3.64 8.44 11.14
CA ASN A 19 -4.87 8.99 10.63
C ASN A 19 -5.43 7.92 9.67
N ASN A 20 -6.58 7.34 9.99
CA ASN A 20 -7.26 6.30 9.19
C ASN A 20 -7.90 6.91 7.92
N ASN A 21 -7.31 7.98 7.38
CA ASN A 21 -7.83 8.68 6.22
C ASN A 21 -7.32 7.96 4.97
N TYR A 22 -8.06 6.94 4.56
CA TYR A 22 -7.90 6.36 3.23
C TYR A 22 -8.37 7.36 2.17
N GLU A 23 -7.61 7.49 1.09
CA GLU A 23 -8.11 8.06 -0.16
C GLU A 23 -8.97 6.97 -0.84
N ILE A 24 -10.06 7.37 -1.50
CA ILE A 24 -10.93 6.44 -2.23
C ILE A 24 -10.70 6.64 -3.72
N ILE A 25 -10.35 5.57 -4.42
CA ILE A 25 -10.24 5.52 -5.88
C ILE A 25 -11.39 4.66 -6.41
N VAL A 26 -12.19 5.22 -7.30
CA VAL A 26 -13.21 4.47 -8.02
C VAL A 26 -12.54 3.77 -9.20
N LEU A 27 -12.67 2.45 -9.26
CA LEU A 27 -12.17 1.61 -10.34
C LEU A 27 -13.32 1.12 -11.21
N LYS A 28 -13.11 1.13 -12.52
CA LYS A 28 -13.89 0.39 -13.50
C LYS A 28 -12.91 -0.52 -14.26
N LYS A 29 -13.39 -1.68 -14.71
CA LYS A 29 -12.62 -2.63 -15.55
C LYS A 29 -11.18 -2.84 -15.09
N PHE A 30 -11.00 -3.63 -14.05
CA PHE A 30 -9.69 -3.88 -13.46
C PHE A 30 -9.42 -5.36 -13.30
N THR A 31 -8.15 -5.69 -13.16
CA THR A 31 -7.68 -7.05 -12.85
C THR A 31 -6.85 -7.01 -11.57
N TYR A 32 -6.69 -8.15 -10.92
CA TYR A 32 -5.73 -8.30 -9.83
C TYR A 32 -4.80 -9.46 -10.13
N GLY A 33 -3.58 -9.39 -9.61
CA GLY A 33 -2.59 -10.43 -9.83
C GLY A 33 -1.30 -10.18 -9.06
N LYS A 34 -0.24 -10.88 -9.45
CA LYS A 34 1.08 -10.74 -8.83
C LYS A 34 1.62 -9.32 -8.98
N CYS A 35 2.22 -8.78 -7.93
CA CYS A 35 2.86 -7.48 -7.92
C CYS A 35 4.08 -7.47 -8.86
N GLY A 36 4.15 -6.46 -9.74
CA GLY A 36 5.26 -6.21 -10.65
C GLY A 36 6.19 -5.07 -10.24
N LEU A 37 6.08 -4.55 -9.00
CA LEU A 37 6.95 -3.47 -8.54
C LEU A 37 8.38 -3.94 -8.30
N PRO A 38 9.39 -3.10 -8.57
CA PRO A 38 10.78 -3.44 -8.33
C PRO A 38 11.07 -3.53 -6.82
N TYR A 39 12.08 -4.31 -6.45
CA TYR A 39 12.39 -4.59 -5.05
C TYR A 39 12.75 -3.35 -4.22
N ASP A 40 13.42 -2.36 -4.83
CA ASP A 40 13.75 -1.09 -4.18
C ASP A 40 12.48 -0.32 -3.76
N GLU A 41 11.45 -0.33 -4.61
CA GLU A 41 10.16 0.27 -4.32
C GLU A 41 9.40 -0.49 -3.23
N LEU A 42 9.40 -1.83 -3.29
CA LEU A 42 8.77 -2.67 -2.26
C LEU A 42 9.41 -2.48 -0.88
N ASP A 43 10.74 -2.38 -0.83
CA ASP A 43 11.47 -2.13 0.41
C ASP A 43 11.17 -0.72 0.96
N TYR A 44 11.02 0.26 0.08
CA TYR A 44 10.59 1.62 0.45
C TYR A 44 9.18 1.61 1.08
N ILE A 45 8.21 0.96 0.44
CA ILE A 45 6.83 0.84 0.93
C ILE A 45 6.81 0.10 2.27
N SER A 46 7.59 -0.99 2.39
CA SER A 46 7.70 -1.79 3.60
C SER A 46 8.12 -0.94 4.80
N LYS A 47 9.14 -0.08 4.63
CA LYS A 47 9.62 0.84 5.67
C LYS A 47 8.61 1.95 5.95
N LEU A 48 8.06 2.57 4.91
CA LEU A 48 7.16 3.73 5.03
C LEU A 48 5.87 3.38 5.79
N PHE A 49 5.27 2.23 5.48
CA PHE A 49 4.00 1.82 6.07
C PHE A 49 4.14 0.79 7.18
N ASN A 50 5.38 0.42 7.54
CA ASN A 50 5.67 -0.65 8.51
C ASN A 50 4.95 -1.97 8.16
N ILE A 51 4.99 -2.34 6.87
CA ILE A 51 4.39 -3.57 6.32
C ILE A 51 5.53 -4.52 5.98
N ASN A 52 5.47 -5.77 6.43
CA ASN A 52 6.46 -6.76 6.00
C ASN A 52 6.31 -7.02 4.49
N ARG A 53 7.43 -7.03 3.75
CA ARG A 53 7.45 -7.23 2.29
C ARG A 53 6.74 -8.50 1.82
N ARG A 54 6.62 -9.53 2.66
CA ARG A 54 5.84 -10.75 2.36
C ARG A 54 4.34 -10.50 2.14
N TYR A 55 3.84 -9.31 2.52
CA TYR A 55 2.46 -8.87 2.34
C TYR A 55 2.32 -7.86 1.19
N LEU A 56 3.34 -7.72 0.34
CA LEU A 56 3.34 -6.84 -0.83
C LEU A 56 3.52 -7.68 -2.10
N THR A 57 2.72 -8.75 -2.24
CA THR A 57 2.89 -9.74 -3.30
C THR A 57 1.89 -9.60 -4.43
N SER A 58 0.81 -8.84 -4.22
CA SER A 58 -0.27 -8.64 -5.19
C SER A 58 -0.44 -7.17 -5.59
N SER A 59 -1.07 -6.96 -6.73
CA SER A 59 -1.43 -5.63 -7.25
C SER A 59 -2.78 -5.66 -7.97
N ILE A 60 -3.47 -4.54 -7.94
CA ILE A 60 -4.60 -4.24 -8.83
C ILE A 60 -4.11 -3.43 -10.01
N TYR A 61 -4.61 -3.75 -11.19
CA TYR A 61 -4.24 -3.14 -12.45
C TYR A 61 -5.48 -2.61 -13.16
N THR A 62 -5.43 -1.36 -13.62
CA THR A 62 -6.52 -0.72 -14.36
C THR A 62 -5.99 -0.03 -15.61
N ASN A 63 -6.84 -0.05 -16.65
CA ASN A 63 -6.67 0.66 -17.91
C ASN A 63 -7.65 1.83 -18.07
N ASP A 64 -8.30 2.28 -17.00
CA ASP A 64 -9.31 3.35 -17.06
C ASP A 64 -8.73 4.72 -17.47
N SER A 65 -7.42 4.89 -17.37
CA SER A 65 -6.69 6.05 -17.90
C SER A 65 -5.80 5.61 -19.06
N MET A 66 -5.48 6.51 -19.99
CA MET A 66 -4.47 6.29 -21.05
C MET A 66 -3.09 5.85 -20.50
N GLU A 67 -2.91 5.84 -19.18
CA GLU A 67 -1.81 5.23 -18.47
C GLU A 67 -2.28 4.01 -17.64
N TYR A 68 -1.53 2.91 -17.78
CA TYR A 68 -1.63 1.72 -16.93
C TYR A 68 -1.30 2.07 -15.48
N LYS A 69 -2.27 1.91 -14.57
CA LYS A 69 -2.06 2.15 -13.14
C LYS A 69 -1.99 0.83 -12.40
N SER A 70 -0.97 0.70 -11.55
CA SER A 70 -0.79 -0.42 -10.62
C SER A 70 -0.92 0.08 -9.18
N TYR A 71 -1.73 -0.62 -8.41
CA TYR A 71 -1.92 -0.41 -6.97
C TYR A 71 -1.41 -1.65 -6.25
N VAL A 72 -0.24 -1.58 -5.61
CA VAL A 72 0.22 -2.69 -4.77
C VAL A 72 -0.74 -2.90 -3.61
N ILE A 73 -1.03 -4.14 -3.28
CA ILE A 73 -1.95 -4.52 -2.23
C ILE A 73 -1.16 -4.78 -0.94
N ASN A 74 -1.69 -4.30 0.18
CA ASN A 74 -1.32 -4.80 1.50
C ASN A 74 -2.08 -6.10 1.78
N ASP A 75 -1.48 -7.24 1.43
CA ASP A 75 -2.09 -8.57 1.51
C ASP A 75 -2.51 -8.93 2.96
N LYS A 76 -1.96 -8.23 3.97
CA LYS A 76 -2.31 -8.44 5.38
C LYS A 76 -3.73 -7.98 5.71
N THR A 77 -4.24 -6.94 5.04
CA THR A 77 -5.52 -6.29 5.39
C THR A 77 -6.56 -6.37 4.29
N PHE A 78 -6.15 -6.73 3.08
CA PHE A 78 -7.00 -6.69 1.91
C PHE A 78 -8.07 -7.79 1.92
N ASN A 79 -9.32 -7.43 1.60
CA ASN A 79 -10.45 -8.35 1.58
C ASN A 79 -10.61 -9.00 0.19
N TYR A 80 -9.93 -10.12 -0.02
CA TYR A 80 -9.97 -10.85 -1.29
C TYR A 80 -11.32 -11.48 -1.63
N ASP A 81 -12.22 -11.65 -0.65
CA ASP A 81 -13.57 -12.18 -0.85
C ASP A 81 -14.38 -11.38 -1.88
N PHE A 82 -14.04 -10.10 -2.06
CA PHE A 82 -14.61 -9.24 -3.10
C PHE A 82 -14.49 -9.84 -4.51
N PHE A 83 -13.41 -10.57 -4.81
CA PHE A 83 -13.19 -11.14 -6.14
C PHE A 83 -14.00 -12.42 -6.40
N GLY A 84 -14.58 -13.02 -5.35
CA GLY A 84 -15.27 -14.30 -5.46
C GLY A 84 -14.38 -15.42 -5.98
N THR A 85 -14.99 -16.44 -6.60
CA THR A 85 -14.30 -17.69 -6.90
C THR A 85 -13.35 -17.66 -8.09
N ASN A 86 -13.44 -16.77 -9.09
CA ASN A 86 -12.54 -16.81 -10.27
C ASN A 86 -12.59 -15.60 -11.24
N ALA A 87 -12.97 -14.39 -10.80
CA ALA A 87 -12.99 -13.25 -11.71
C ALA A 87 -11.58 -12.65 -11.88
N LYS A 88 -10.84 -13.10 -12.91
CA LYS A 88 -9.55 -12.47 -13.33
C LYS A 88 -9.73 -11.01 -13.76
N GLU A 89 -10.92 -10.67 -14.24
CA GLU A 89 -11.32 -9.33 -14.66
C GLU A 89 -12.63 -8.94 -13.98
N ILE A 90 -12.63 -7.79 -13.33
CA ILE A 90 -13.77 -7.20 -12.67
C ILE A 90 -14.31 -6.07 -13.55
N LYS A 91 -15.53 -6.25 -14.05
CA LYS A 91 -16.17 -5.30 -14.98
C LYS A 91 -17.10 -4.30 -14.30
N PHE A 92 -17.47 -4.54 -13.05
CA PHE A 92 -18.30 -3.62 -12.27
C PHE A 92 -17.44 -2.57 -11.55
N GLU A 93 -18.10 -1.50 -11.11
CA GLU A 93 -17.46 -0.40 -10.39
C GLU A 93 -17.10 -0.85 -8.96
N ALA A 94 -15.92 -0.46 -8.48
CA ALA A 94 -15.45 -0.75 -7.12
C ALA A 94 -14.77 0.46 -6.48
N LYS A 95 -14.85 0.56 -5.16
CA LYS A 95 -14.16 1.57 -4.36
C LYS A 95 -12.91 0.95 -3.75
N LEU A 96 -11.75 1.45 -4.17
CA LEU A 96 -10.46 1.05 -3.63
C LEU A 96 -10.01 2.04 -2.57
N PHE A 97 -9.79 1.56 -1.35
CA PHE A 97 -9.28 2.35 -0.24
C PHE A 97 -7.76 2.27 -0.23
N VAL A 98 -7.11 3.42 -0.40
CA VAL A 98 -5.67 3.51 -0.61
C VAL A 98 -5.01 4.51 0.33
N LYS A 99 -3.70 4.37 0.53
CA LYS A 99 -2.84 5.44 1.04
C LYS A 99 -1.86 5.84 -0.04
N SER A 100 -1.63 7.14 -0.20
CA SER A 100 -0.66 7.65 -1.15
C SER A 100 0.76 7.65 -0.58
N TYR A 101 1.74 7.56 -1.48
CA TYR A 101 3.15 7.76 -1.18
C TYR A 101 3.86 8.39 -2.38
N GLY A 102 4.99 9.05 -2.14
CA GLY A 102 5.87 9.55 -3.19
C GLY A 102 6.99 8.56 -3.48
N TYR A 103 7.21 8.23 -4.75
CA TYR A 103 8.34 7.41 -5.15
C TYR A 103 8.95 7.92 -6.47
N LYS A 104 10.26 8.22 -6.45
CA LYS A 104 10.99 8.80 -7.60
C LYS A 104 10.26 9.99 -8.24
N GLY A 105 9.74 10.89 -7.40
CA GLY A 105 9.02 12.10 -7.81
C GLY A 105 7.58 11.89 -8.30
N LYS A 106 7.05 10.65 -8.28
CA LYS A 106 5.67 10.34 -8.68
C LYS A 106 4.80 10.02 -7.46
N LYS A 107 3.57 10.55 -7.43
CA LYS A 107 2.54 10.12 -6.47
C LYS A 107 2.06 8.73 -6.88
N LYS A 108 2.11 7.78 -5.96
CA LYS A 108 1.66 6.39 -6.09
C LYS A 108 0.78 6.01 -4.92
N TYR A 109 0.24 4.80 -4.94
CA TYR A 109 -0.77 4.34 -4.00
C TYR A 109 -0.55 2.88 -3.60
N ILE A 110 -0.86 2.58 -2.35
CA ILE A 110 -0.97 1.22 -1.81
C ILE A 110 -2.42 0.97 -1.38
N ALA A 111 -2.97 -0.17 -1.76
CA ALA A 111 -4.34 -0.58 -1.51
C ALA A 111 -4.49 -1.37 -0.20
N TYR A 112 -5.54 -1.07 0.55
CA TYR A 112 -5.83 -1.69 1.84
C TYR A 112 -7.14 -2.47 1.89
N LYS A 113 -8.15 -2.03 1.13
CA LYS A 113 -9.50 -2.62 1.08
C LYS A 113 -10.16 -2.30 -0.26
N ILE A 114 -11.10 -3.14 -0.69
CA ILE A 114 -11.99 -2.91 -1.83
C ILE A 114 -13.46 -3.14 -1.45
N GLU A 115 -14.37 -2.37 -2.02
CA GLU A 115 -15.83 -2.48 -1.83
C GLU A 115 -16.60 -2.32 -3.14
#